data_AF-A0A3D0S3C0-F1
#
_entry.id   AF-A0A3D0S3C0-F1
#
_cell.length_a   1.000
_cell.length_b   1.000
_cell.length_c   1.000
_cell.angle_alpha   90.00
_cell.angle_beta   90.00
_cell.angle_gamma   90.00
#
_symmetry.space_group_name_H-M   'P 1'
#
loop_
_entity.id
_entity.type
_entity.pdbx_description
1 polymer ?
#
loop_
_entity_poly.entity_id
_entity_poly.type
_entity_poly.pdbx_seq_one_letter_code
_entity_poly.pdbx_strand_id
1 'polypeptide(L)'
;MLTAEELHRRAVEAVNHGRVRPAGRLLERAAERSSDPDLLGRIEVSRAYVAMELGDLETATRLCHESLARPGLARPDRGVALAQLAMLHMRSGQTTEALASFTEAIALLDTLPVDRARALGNRGDVFLHQRRVAVAVDDFRAAAEGFSAVGLEVERAKAEHNLGYALMVGGDLIGALEAMSAAYPVLAPVSPVHRAVCTQDRAEVLLAMGLEDEGAELLRRAARDYGLRGLRQRQGEAELALARGLVVGDPTAARRLASSARSRFARLG
;
A
#
# COMPACT_ATOMS: atom_id res chain seq x y z
N MET A 1 -35.78 10.77 -6.84
CA MET A 1 -34.37 11.26 -6.77
C MET A 1 -33.60 10.38 -5.79
N LEU A 2 -32.30 10.14 -5.98
CA LEU A 2 -31.49 9.32 -5.05
C LEU A 2 -31.30 10.04 -3.70
N THR A 3 -31.32 9.28 -2.60
CA THR A 3 -31.01 9.78 -1.24
C THR A 3 -29.52 10.04 -1.07
N ALA A 4 -29.13 10.74 0.00
CA ALA A 4 -27.71 10.96 0.33
C ALA A 4 -26.96 9.62 0.56
N GLU A 5 -27.58 8.67 1.26
CA GLU A 5 -27.00 7.33 1.49
C GLU A 5 -26.80 6.55 0.20
N GLU A 6 -27.77 6.59 -0.72
CA GLU A 6 -27.68 5.93 -2.01
C GLU A 6 -26.56 6.54 -2.87
N LEU A 7 -26.40 7.86 -2.83
CA LEU A 7 -25.32 8.57 -3.50
C LEU A 7 -23.95 8.21 -2.89
N HIS A 8 -23.84 8.18 -1.57
CA HIS A 8 -22.64 7.78 -0.85
C HIS A 8 -22.24 6.34 -1.19
N ARG A 9 -23.18 5.38 -1.14
CA ARG A 9 -22.92 3.97 -1.49
C ARG A 9 -22.41 3.83 -2.93
N ARG A 10 -23.05 4.50 -3.88
CA ARG A 10 -22.61 4.51 -5.30
C ARG A 10 -21.25 5.17 -5.49
N ALA A 11 -20.92 6.16 -4.67
CA ALA A 11 -19.60 6.78 -4.71
C ALA A 11 -18.52 5.81 -4.22
N VAL A 12 -18.76 5.09 -3.12
CA VAL A 12 -17.84 4.07 -2.61
C VAL A 12 -17.63 2.96 -3.64
N GLU A 13 -18.69 2.48 -4.26
CA GLU A 13 -18.60 1.50 -5.37
C GLU A 13 -17.81 2.06 -6.56
N ALA A 14 -18.03 3.33 -6.93
CA ALA A 14 -17.26 3.98 -7.98
C ALA A 14 -15.77 4.07 -7.64
N VAL A 15 -15.41 4.39 -6.39
CA VAL A 15 -14.03 4.37 -5.89
C VAL A 15 -13.43 2.97 -6.02
N ASN A 16 -14.13 1.92 -5.60
CA ASN A 16 -13.65 0.55 -5.67
C ASN A 16 -13.39 0.08 -7.12
N HIS A 17 -14.06 0.69 -8.10
CA HIS A 17 -13.83 0.46 -9.53
C HIS A 17 -12.88 1.48 -10.18
N GLY A 18 -12.13 2.27 -9.40
CA GLY A 18 -11.17 3.25 -9.91
C GLY A 18 -11.80 4.49 -10.57
N ARG A 19 -13.12 4.67 -10.47
CA ARG A 19 -13.84 5.82 -11.03
C ARG A 19 -13.83 6.99 -10.05
N VAL A 20 -12.64 7.51 -9.75
CA VAL A 20 -12.38 8.54 -8.73
C VAL A 20 -13.13 9.85 -8.99
N ARG A 21 -13.02 10.44 -10.20
CA ARG A 21 -13.71 11.71 -10.53
C ARG A 21 -15.25 11.58 -10.50
N PRO A 22 -15.87 10.53 -11.08
CA PRO A 22 -17.30 10.28 -10.90
C PRO A 22 -17.73 10.13 -9.44
N ALA A 23 -16.94 9.45 -8.61
CA ALA A 23 -17.23 9.31 -7.19
C ALA A 23 -17.27 10.67 -6.47
N GLY A 24 -16.32 11.58 -6.75
CA GLY A 24 -16.31 12.93 -6.20
C GLY A 24 -17.63 13.69 -6.42
N ARG A 25 -18.16 13.67 -7.65
CA ARG A 25 -19.44 14.32 -7.97
C ARG A 25 -20.63 13.68 -7.24
N LEU A 26 -20.60 12.37 -7.01
CA LEU A 26 -21.64 11.70 -6.24
C LEU A 26 -21.59 12.10 -4.77
N LEU A 27 -20.38 12.25 -4.20
CA LEU A 27 -20.18 12.65 -2.81
C LEU A 27 -20.56 14.12 -2.56
N GLU A 28 -20.27 15.02 -3.48
CA GLU A 28 -20.72 16.42 -3.42
C GLU A 28 -22.25 16.49 -3.32
N ARG A 29 -22.95 15.78 -4.22
CA ARG A 29 -24.42 15.69 -4.20
C ARG A 29 -24.96 14.99 -2.96
N ALA A 30 -24.22 14.04 -2.39
CA ALA A 30 -24.59 13.38 -1.15
C ALA A 30 -24.52 14.36 0.03
N ALA A 31 -23.44 15.15 0.11
CA ALA A 31 -23.23 16.16 1.14
C ALA A 31 -24.32 17.24 1.10
N GLU A 32 -24.70 17.72 -0.09
CA GLU A 32 -25.78 18.70 -0.29
C GLU A 32 -27.16 18.19 0.20
N ARG A 33 -27.34 16.88 0.33
CA ARG A 33 -28.63 16.24 0.61
C ARG A 33 -28.73 15.63 2.00
N SER A 34 -27.67 15.73 2.80
CA SER A 34 -27.66 15.21 4.17
C SER A 34 -27.53 16.34 5.17
N SER A 35 -28.33 16.28 6.24
CA SER A 35 -28.11 17.03 7.47
C SER A 35 -27.74 16.12 8.64
N ASP A 36 -27.71 14.79 8.43
CA ASP A 36 -27.32 13.81 9.43
C ASP A 36 -25.81 13.89 9.70
N PRO A 37 -25.37 14.22 10.94
CA PRO A 37 -23.96 14.35 11.27
C PRO A 37 -23.14 13.09 11.00
N ASP A 38 -23.70 11.90 11.25
CA ASP A 38 -22.97 10.64 11.05
C ASP A 38 -22.72 10.39 9.55
N LEU A 39 -23.78 10.44 8.73
CA LEU A 39 -23.66 10.28 7.29
C LEU A 39 -22.75 11.36 6.67
N LEU A 40 -22.81 12.60 7.15
CA LEU A 40 -21.90 13.66 6.69
C LEU A 40 -20.45 13.33 7.02
N GLY A 41 -20.16 12.79 8.21
CA GLY A 41 -18.82 12.34 8.57
C GLY A 41 -18.29 11.23 7.67
N ARG A 42 -19.13 10.25 7.31
CA ARG A 42 -18.78 9.18 6.35
C ARG A 42 -18.54 9.72 4.94
N ILE A 43 -19.35 10.70 4.51
CA ILE A 43 -19.18 11.37 3.21
C ILE A 43 -17.86 12.14 3.18
N GLU A 44 -17.50 12.88 4.23
CA GLU A 44 -16.25 13.62 4.34
C GLU A 44 -15.03 12.72 4.23
N VAL A 45 -15.02 11.58 4.93
CA VAL A 45 -13.92 10.61 4.84
C VAL A 45 -13.80 10.03 3.42
N SER A 46 -14.93 9.75 2.76
CA SER A 46 -14.93 9.28 1.37
C SER A 46 -14.44 10.35 0.40
N ARG A 47 -14.77 11.63 0.66
CA ARG A 47 -14.26 12.78 -0.11
C ARG A 47 -12.77 12.99 0.13
N ALA A 48 -12.29 12.76 1.36
CA ALA A 48 -10.88 12.83 1.70
C ALA A 48 -10.08 11.80 0.90
N TYR A 49 -10.58 10.56 0.80
CA TYR A 49 -9.99 9.55 -0.06
C TYR A 49 -9.93 9.99 -1.52
N VAL A 50 -11.03 10.54 -2.08
CA VAL A 50 -11.05 11.05 -3.45
C VAL A 50 -10.06 12.19 -3.66
N ALA A 51 -9.97 13.13 -2.72
CA ALA A 51 -9.02 14.23 -2.77
C ALA A 51 -7.57 13.74 -2.76
N MET A 52 -7.25 12.77 -1.90
CA MET A 52 -5.94 12.11 -1.85
C MET A 52 -5.58 11.45 -3.18
N GLU A 53 -6.50 10.68 -3.77
CA GLU A 53 -6.29 10.02 -5.07
C GLU A 53 -6.11 11.01 -6.23
N LEU A 54 -6.63 12.23 -6.09
CA LEU A 54 -6.42 13.32 -7.05
C LEU A 54 -5.17 14.18 -6.73
N GLY A 55 -4.44 13.86 -5.66
CA GLY A 55 -3.23 14.57 -5.24
C GLY A 55 -3.47 15.80 -4.38
N ASP A 56 -4.71 16.08 -3.97
CA ASP A 56 -5.06 17.20 -3.09
C ASP A 56 -5.00 16.77 -1.61
N LEU A 57 -3.78 16.70 -1.09
CA LEU A 57 -3.51 16.28 0.29
C LEU A 57 -4.04 17.29 1.33
N GLU A 58 -4.11 18.57 0.99
CA GLU A 58 -4.62 19.62 1.88
C GLU A 58 -6.12 19.44 2.10
N THR A 59 -6.91 19.33 1.03
CA THR A 59 -8.35 19.05 1.12
C THR A 59 -8.61 17.72 1.82
N ALA A 60 -7.83 16.68 1.52
CA ALA A 60 -7.97 15.38 2.15
C ALA A 60 -7.77 15.46 3.68
N THR A 61 -6.74 16.17 4.12
CA THR A 61 -6.41 16.34 5.54
C THR A 61 -7.49 17.14 6.26
N ARG A 62 -7.94 18.26 5.67
CA ARG A 62 -9.02 19.09 6.22
C ARG A 62 -10.31 18.28 6.39
N LEU A 63 -10.72 17.51 5.39
CA LEU A 63 -11.94 16.69 5.44
C LEU A 63 -11.87 15.60 6.50
N CYS A 64 -10.71 14.99 6.73
CA CYS A 64 -10.54 14.03 7.83
C CYS A 64 -10.73 14.71 9.18
N HIS A 65 -10.16 15.90 9.39
CA HIS A 65 -10.35 16.65 10.63
C HIS A 65 -11.79 17.11 10.83
N GLU A 66 -12.46 17.57 9.77
CA GLU A 66 -13.88 17.93 9.81
C GLU A 66 -14.74 16.75 10.27
N SER A 67 -14.52 15.56 9.68
CA SER A 67 -15.22 14.33 10.09
C SER A 67 -14.98 14.00 11.56
N LEU A 68 -13.72 14.00 12.00
CA LEU A 68 -13.34 13.69 13.39
C LEU A 68 -13.89 14.69 14.42
N ALA A 69 -14.21 15.92 13.99
CA ALA A 69 -14.80 16.95 14.83
C ALA A 69 -16.33 16.87 14.90
N ARG A 70 -16.99 16.02 14.10
CA ARG A 70 -18.46 15.94 14.08
C ARG A 70 -19.02 15.35 15.37
N PRO A 71 -19.95 16.06 16.04
CA PRO A 71 -20.70 15.50 17.15
C PRO A 71 -21.53 14.30 16.67
N GLY A 72 -21.44 13.19 17.38
CA GLY A 72 -22.24 11.99 17.08
C GLY A 72 -21.70 11.07 16.00
N LEU A 73 -20.48 11.30 15.49
CA LEU A 73 -19.82 10.33 14.60
C LEU A 73 -19.69 8.97 15.30
N ALA A 74 -20.24 7.93 14.70
CA ALA A 74 -20.20 6.60 15.30
C ALA A 74 -18.77 6.09 15.48
N ARG A 75 -18.57 5.24 16.49
CA ARG A 75 -17.24 4.72 16.86
C ARG A 75 -16.51 4.08 15.67
N PRO A 76 -17.11 3.19 14.86
CA PRO A 76 -16.41 2.59 13.72
C PRO A 76 -16.03 3.62 12.66
N ASP A 77 -16.90 4.60 12.39
CA ASP A 77 -16.66 5.66 11.40
C ASP A 77 -15.55 6.62 11.84
N ARG A 78 -15.44 6.88 13.15
CA ARG A 78 -14.27 7.56 13.74
C ARG A 78 -12.99 6.77 13.48
N GLY A 79 -13.04 5.44 13.61
CA GLY A 79 -11.92 4.56 13.28
C GLY A 79 -11.48 4.67 11.81
N VAL A 80 -12.44 4.68 10.88
CA VAL A 80 -12.15 4.84 9.44
C VAL A 80 -11.56 6.22 9.16
N ALA A 81 -12.09 7.29 9.77
CA ALA A 81 -11.56 8.65 9.64
C ALA A 81 -10.10 8.76 10.14
N LEU A 82 -9.79 8.16 11.28
CA LEU A 82 -8.43 8.11 11.83
C LEU A 82 -7.48 7.32 10.92
N ALA A 83 -7.91 6.19 10.37
CA ALA A 83 -7.09 5.39 9.45
C ALA A 83 -6.76 6.18 8.16
N GLN A 84 -7.70 6.97 7.65
CA GLN A 84 -7.50 7.83 6.49
C GLN A 84 -6.55 8.99 6.80
N LEU A 85 -6.72 9.65 7.95
CA LEU A 85 -5.78 10.68 8.41
C LEU A 85 -4.36 10.11 8.59
N ALA A 86 -4.25 8.90 9.14
CA ALA A 86 -2.97 8.22 9.31
C ALA A 86 -2.26 7.94 7.97
N MET A 87 -3.00 7.55 6.93
CA MET A 87 -2.45 7.39 5.58
C MET A 87 -1.95 8.72 5.00
N LEU A 88 -2.63 9.84 5.27
CA LEU A 88 -2.18 11.17 4.84
C LEU A 88 -0.88 11.56 5.55
N HIS A 89 -0.80 11.36 6.87
CA HIS A 89 0.44 11.57 7.63
C HIS A 89 1.59 10.70 7.10
N MET A 90 1.32 9.41 6.82
CA MET A 90 2.30 8.49 6.24
C MET A 90 2.83 8.99 4.89
N ARG A 91 1.95 9.42 3.97
CA ARG A 91 2.36 9.95 2.65
C ARG A 91 3.17 11.25 2.76
N SER A 92 2.92 12.05 3.79
CA SER A 92 3.66 13.28 4.08
C SER A 92 4.94 13.04 4.90
N GLY A 93 5.27 11.80 5.25
CA GLY A 93 6.45 11.45 6.05
C GLY A 93 6.32 11.73 7.56
N GLN A 94 5.14 12.11 8.02
CA GLN A 94 4.80 12.37 9.43
C GLN A 94 4.56 11.05 10.17
N THR A 95 5.63 10.25 10.30
CA THR A 95 5.52 8.84 10.74
C THR A 95 5.03 8.71 12.19
N THR A 96 5.35 9.63 13.09
CA THR A 96 4.90 9.59 14.49
C THR A 96 3.38 9.77 14.57
N GLU A 97 2.85 10.76 13.87
CA GLU A 97 1.44 11.08 13.81
C GLU A 97 0.65 9.99 13.07
N ALA A 98 1.23 9.39 12.04
CA ALA A 98 0.65 8.23 11.37
C ALA A 98 0.49 7.04 12.33
N LEU A 99 1.53 6.71 13.11
CA LEU A 99 1.49 5.61 14.07
C LEU A 99 0.45 5.82 15.18
N ALA A 100 0.36 7.03 15.71
CA ALA A 100 -0.64 7.39 16.71
C ALA A 100 -2.06 7.19 16.16
N SER A 101 -2.35 7.79 14.99
CA SER A 101 -3.68 7.70 14.36
C SER A 101 -4.04 6.27 13.96
N PHE A 102 -3.12 5.48 13.38
CA PHE A 102 -3.38 4.07 13.08
C PHE A 102 -3.67 3.25 14.33
N THR A 103 -2.95 3.50 15.43
CA THR A 103 -3.14 2.77 16.69
C THR A 103 -4.52 3.05 17.29
N GLU A 104 -4.96 4.30 17.31
CA GLU A 104 -6.32 4.65 17.73
C GLU A 104 -7.35 4.04 16.77
N ALA A 105 -7.16 4.15 15.45
CA ALA A 105 -8.05 3.57 14.46
C ALA A 105 -8.27 2.05 14.66
N ILE A 106 -7.19 1.28 14.81
CA ILE A 106 -7.23 -0.18 14.98
C ILE A 106 -8.06 -0.59 16.22
N ALA A 107 -8.06 0.23 17.28
CA ALA A 107 -8.85 -0.01 18.48
C ALA A 107 -10.35 0.31 18.33
N LEU A 108 -10.74 1.07 17.31
CA LEU A 108 -12.12 1.45 17.01
C LEU A 108 -12.74 0.65 15.86
N LEU A 109 -11.93 -0.11 15.11
CA LEU A 109 -12.34 -0.89 13.95
C LEU A 109 -12.64 -2.37 14.28
N ASP A 110 -12.96 -2.70 15.53
CA ASP A 110 -13.24 -4.06 15.98
C ASP A 110 -14.43 -4.71 15.27
N THR A 111 -15.41 -3.91 14.83
CA THR A 111 -16.56 -4.37 14.05
C THR A 111 -16.37 -4.27 12.53
N LEU A 112 -15.21 -3.78 12.07
CA LEU A 112 -14.89 -3.56 10.65
C LEU A 112 -13.59 -4.30 10.30
N PRO A 113 -13.63 -5.64 10.16
CA PRO A 113 -12.43 -6.47 10.04
C PRO A 113 -11.56 -6.12 8.83
N VAL A 114 -12.18 -5.74 7.69
CA VAL A 114 -11.45 -5.35 6.48
C VAL A 114 -10.67 -4.05 6.69
N ASP A 115 -11.31 -3.02 7.25
CA ASP A 115 -10.67 -1.73 7.52
C ASP A 115 -9.59 -1.87 8.60
N ARG A 116 -9.83 -2.70 9.61
CA ARG A 116 -8.83 -3.03 10.64
C ARG A 116 -7.60 -3.70 10.03
N ALA A 117 -7.77 -4.70 9.18
CA ALA A 117 -6.68 -5.39 8.49
C ALA A 117 -5.88 -4.44 7.59
N ARG A 118 -6.55 -3.54 6.86
CA ARG A 118 -5.89 -2.48 6.07
C ARG A 118 -5.08 -1.53 6.95
N ALA A 119 -5.63 -1.07 8.07
CA ALA A 119 -4.95 -0.19 9.00
C ALA A 119 -3.72 -0.85 9.63
N LEU A 120 -3.80 -2.15 9.97
CA LEU A 120 -2.66 -2.95 10.42
C LEU A 120 -1.56 -3.01 9.35
N GLY A 121 -1.90 -3.38 8.12
CA GLY A 121 -0.93 -3.43 7.03
C GLY A 121 -0.20 -2.10 6.81
N ASN A 122 -0.95 -0.99 6.76
CA ASN A 122 -0.35 0.33 6.59
C ASN A 122 0.50 0.74 7.80
N ARG A 123 0.10 0.42 9.03
CA ARG A 123 0.92 0.69 10.22
C ARG A 123 2.20 -0.15 10.21
N GLY A 124 2.12 -1.39 9.73
CA GLY A 124 3.27 -2.25 9.47
C GLY A 124 4.28 -1.61 8.53
N ASP A 125 3.80 -1.00 7.42
CA ASP A 125 4.67 -0.26 6.50
C ASP A 125 5.38 0.90 7.20
N VAL A 126 4.67 1.69 8.03
CA VAL A 126 5.28 2.79 8.79
C VAL A 126 6.35 2.29 9.77
N PHE A 127 6.08 1.20 10.50
CA PHE A 127 7.08 0.59 11.38
C PHE A 127 8.30 0.07 10.60
N LEU A 128 8.09 -0.53 9.44
CA LEU A 128 9.17 -1.03 8.61
C LEU A 128 10.07 0.10 8.08
N HIS A 129 9.48 1.23 7.68
CA HIS A 129 10.22 2.45 7.34
C HIS A 129 11.09 2.95 8.50
N GLN A 130 10.62 2.81 9.75
CA GLN A 130 11.40 3.12 10.96
C GLN A 130 12.35 2.00 11.40
N ARG A 131 12.55 0.94 10.59
CA ARG A 131 13.34 -0.25 10.93
C ARG A 131 12.87 -1.01 12.18
N ARG A 132 11.62 -0.82 12.59
CA ARG A 132 10.97 -1.53 13.72
C ARG A 132 10.38 -2.86 13.24
N VAL A 133 11.26 -3.75 12.77
CA VAL A 133 10.88 -4.95 12.01
C VAL A 133 9.94 -5.88 12.77
N ALA A 134 10.21 -6.18 14.04
CA ALA A 134 9.38 -7.12 14.81
C ALA A 134 7.90 -6.71 14.87
N VAL A 135 7.65 -5.42 15.13
CA VAL A 135 6.27 -4.90 15.20
C VAL A 135 5.61 -4.86 13.82
N ALA A 136 6.38 -4.56 12.76
CA ALA A 136 5.88 -4.61 11.39
C ALA A 136 5.46 -6.04 10.99
N VAL A 137 6.27 -7.04 11.33
CA VAL A 137 5.97 -8.46 11.11
C VAL A 137 4.66 -8.86 11.79
N ASP A 138 4.47 -8.46 13.04
CA ASP A 138 3.24 -8.76 13.78
C ASP A 138 2.00 -8.09 13.15
N ASP A 139 2.13 -6.84 12.71
CA ASP A 139 1.07 -6.10 12.02
C ASP A 139 0.70 -6.75 10.67
N PHE A 140 1.68 -7.15 9.85
CA PHE A 140 1.41 -7.81 8.58
C PHE A 140 0.79 -9.20 8.76
N ARG A 141 1.23 -9.96 9.76
CA ARG A 141 0.64 -11.26 10.09
C ARG A 141 -0.83 -11.10 10.51
N ALA A 142 -1.11 -10.16 11.41
CA ALA A 142 -2.48 -9.87 11.85
C ALA A 142 -3.36 -9.34 10.70
N ALA A 143 -2.80 -8.58 9.76
CA ALA A 143 -3.50 -8.14 8.56
C ALA A 143 -3.85 -9.33 7.65
N ALA A 144 -2.90 -10.24 7.40
CA ALA A 144 -3.13 -11.45 6.60
C ALA A 144 -4.22 -12.35 7.21
N GLU A 145 -4.17 -12.58 8.52
CA GLU A 145 -5.21 -13.32 9.27
C GLU A 145 -6.59 -12.65 9.15
N GLY A 146 -6.63 -11.32 9.30
CA GLY A 146 -7.85 -10.53 9.17
C GLY A 146 -8.49 -10.65 7.77
N PHE A 147 -7.69 -10.54 6.69
CA PHE A 147 -8.19 -10.74 5.33
C PHE A 147 -8.59 -12.19 5.04
N SER A 148 -7.87 -13.17 5.59
CA SER A 148 -8.23 -14.59 5.48
C SER A 148 -9.59 -14.88 6.12
N ALA A 149 -9.88 -14.30 7.28
CA ALA A 149 -11.13 -14.53 8.01
C ALA A 149 -12.38 -14.08 7.25
N VAL A 150 -12.23 -13.16 6.31
CA VAL A 150 -13.33 -12.62 5.47
C VAL A 150 -13.24 -13.04 4.01
N GLY A 151 -12.33 -13.96 3.67
CA GLY A 151 -12.22 -14.54 2.32
C GLY A 151 -11.64 -13.61 1.25
N LEU A 152 -10.90 -12.57 1.64
CA LEU A 152 -10.24 -11.64 0.71
C LEU A 152 -8.84 -12.14 0.33
N GLU A 153 -8.78 -13.10 -0.59
CA GLU A 153 -7.54 -13.81 -0.94
C GLU A 153 -6.42 -12.91 -1.50
N VAL A 154 -6.77 -11.92 -2.34
CA VAL A 154 -5.77 -11.03 -2.95
C VAL A 154 -5.16 -10.11 -1.89
N GLU A 155 -5.97 -9.57 -0.99
CA GLU A 155 -5.55 -8.73 0.13
C GLU A 155 -4.71 -9.52 1.14
N ARG A 156 -5.11 -10.76 1.45
CA ARG A 156 -4.30 -11.69 2.25
C ARG A 156 -2.93 -11.88 1.63
N ALA A 157 -2.86 -12.23 0.34
CA ALA A 157 -1.59 -12.46 -0.35
C ALA A 157 -0.71 -11.20 -0.40
N LYS A 158 -1.30 -10.00 -0.51
CA LYS A 158 -0.55 -8.73 -0.40
C LYS A 158 0.06 -8.56 1.00
N ALA A 159 -0.71 -8.84 2.05
CA ALA A 159 -0.20 -8.77 3.42
C ALA A 159 0.91 -9.82 3.68
N GLU A 160 0.77 -11.03 3.16
CA GLU A 160 1.80 -12.09 3.22
C GLU A 160 3.08 -11.70 2.45
N HIS A 161 2.94 -11.06 1.29
CA HIS A 161 4.07 -10.53 0.54
C HIS A 161 4.81 -9.44 1.33
N ASN A 162 4.09 -8.51 1.96
CA ASN A 162 4.68 -7.48 2.82
C ASN A 162 5.33 -8.06 4.08
N LEU A 163 4.72 -9.10 4.67
CA LEU A 163 5.34 -9.89 5.73
C LEU A 163 6.69 -10.47 5.26
N GLY A 164 6.72 -11.08 4.08
CA GLY A 164 7.95 -11.60 3.50
C GLY A 164 9.02 -10.52 3.32
N TYR A 165 8.63 -9.34 2.85
CA TYR A 165 9.54 -8.20 2.73
C TYR A 165 10.08 -7.73 4.10
N ALA A 166 9.23 -7.66 5.13
CA ALA A 166 9.64 -7.32 6.48
C ALA A 166 10.61 -8.35 7.08
N LEU A 167 10.37 -9.64 6.87
CA LEU A 167 11.25 -10.73 7.29
C LEU A 167 12.63 -10.63 6.62
N MET A 168 12.67 -10.32 5.32
CA MET A 168 13.94 -10.09 4.59
C MET A 168 14.73 -8.93 5.23
N VAL A 169 14.06 -7.82 5.53
CA VAL A 169 14.69 -6.66 6.20
C VAL A 169 15.20 -7.03 7.60
N GLY A 170 14.52 -7.94 8.28
CA GLY A 170 14.95 -8.51 9.57
C GLY A 170 16.06 -9.56 9.50
N GLY A 171 16.44 -10.00 8.30
CA GLY A 171 17.45 -11.04 8.08
C GLY A 171 16.90 -12.48 8.09
N ASP A 172 15.59 -12.68 8.25
CA ASP A 172 14.96 -13.99 8.10
C ASP A 172 14.67 -14.27 6.62
N LEU A 173 15.71 -14.69 5.89
CA LEU A 173 15.64 -14.90 4.45
C LEU A 173 14.81 -16.13 4.07
N ILE A 174 14.77 -17.15 4.93
CA ILE A 174 13.97 -18.36 4.71
C ILE A 174 12.49 -18.01 4.83
N GLY A 175 12.09 -17.40 5.95
CA GLY A 175 10.70 -16.97 6.15
C GLY A 175 10.25 -15.95 5.10
N ALA A 176 11.15 -15.06 4.66
CA ALA A 176 10.89 -14.14 3.56
C ALA A 176 10.55 -14.87 2.25
N LEU A 177 11.39 -15.83 1.85
CA LEU A 177 11.20 -16.57 0.61
C LEU A 177 9.94 -17.45 0.65
N GLU A 178 9.65 -18.06 1.80
CA GLU A 178 8.42 -18.85 2.02
C GLU A 178 7.17 -17.98 1.85
N ALA A 179 7.10 -16.84 2.58
CA ALA A 179 5.96 -15.94 2.54
C ALA A 179 5.73 -15.36 1.13
N MET A 180 6.80 -14.88 0.47
CA MET A 180 6.69 -14.35 -0.90
C MET A 180 6.33 -15.44 -1.92
N SER A 181 6.82 -16.67 -1.74
CA SER A 181 6.48 -17.79 -2.64
C SER A 181 5.04 -18.26 -2.46
N ALA A 182 4.50 -18.21 -1.24
CA ALA A 182 3.10 -18.50 -0.97
C ALA A 182 2.16 -17.45 -1.57
N ALA A 183 2.54 -16.17 -1.53
CA ALA A 183 1.76 -15.07 -2.10
C ALA A 183 1.79 -15.04 -3.65
N TYR A 184 2.89 -15.49 -4.26
CA TYR A 184 3.13 -15.35 -5.70
C TYR A 184 2.04 -15.91 -6.62
N PRO A 185 1.49 -17.14 -6.42
CA PRO A 185 0.44 -17.70 -7.28
C PRO A 185 -0.84 -16.87 -7.29
N VAL A 186 -1.14 -16.15 -6.20
CA VAL A 186 -2.31 -15.28 -6.08
C VAL A 186 -2.03 -13.92 -6.72
N LEU A 187 -0.87 -13.33 -6.47
CA LEU A 187 -0.56 -11.96 -6.91
C LEU A 187 -0.11 -11.87 -8.37
N ALA A 188 0.68 -12.82 -8.86
CA ALA A 188 1.23 -12.77 -10.22
C ALA A 188 0.16 -12.74 -11.34
N PRO A 189 -1.00 -13.41 -11.22
CA PRO A 189 -2.09 -13.29 -12.17
C PRO A 189 -2.87 -11.97 -12.09
N VAL A 190 -2.88 -11.26 -10.95
CA VAL A 190 -3.66 -10.03 -10.76
C VAL A 190 -3.31 -8.99 -11.81
N SER A 191 -2.02 -8.75 -12.01
CA SER A 191 -1.54 -7.97 -13.14
C SER A 191 -0.09 -8.30 -13.44
N PRO A 192 0.38 -8.00 -14.66
CA PRO A 192 1.79 -8.12 -14.95
C PRO A 192 2.70 -7.23 -14.09
N VAL A 193 2.16 -6.13 -13.54
CA VAL A 193 2.90 -5.27 -12.60
C VAL A 193 3.08 -5.99 -11.26
N HIS A 194 2.04 -6.61 -10.71
CA HIS A 194 2.17 -7.43 -9.49
C HIS A 194 3.16 -8.57 -9.69
N ARG A 195 3.13 -9.23 -10.86
CA ARG A 195 4.12 -10.26 -11.22
C ARG A 195 5.54 -9.73 -11.17
N ALA A 196 5.80 -8.56 -11.75
CA ALA A 196 7.13 -7.95 -11.77
C ALA A 196 7.60 -7.56 -10.36
N VAL A 197 6.71 -7.02 -9.52
CA VAL A 197 6.99 -6.72 -8.10
C VAL A 197 7.36 -7.99 -7.33
N CYS A 198 6.50 -9.01 -7.35
CA CYS A 198 6.80 -10.26 -6.65
C CYS A 198 8.04 -10.96 -7.20
N THR A 199 8.35 -10.81 -8.49
CA THR A 199 9.56 -11.35 -9.09
C THR A 199 10.81 -10.62 -8.59
N GLN A 200 10.79 -9.28 -8.55
CA GLN A 200 11.89 -8.48 -8.05
C GLN A 200 12.18 -8.78 -6.57
N ASP A 201 11.16 -8.73 -5.72
CA ASP A 201 11.39 -8.85 -4.27
C ASP A 201 11.93 -10.24 -3.91
N ARG A 202 11.42 -11.31 -4.55
CA ARG A 202 11.98 -12.66 -4.41
C ARG A 202 13.42 -12.74 -4.89
N ALA A 203 13.76 -12.02 -5.96
CA ALA A 203 15.13 -11.98 -6.46
C ALA A 203 16.09 -11.30 -5.47
N GLU A 204 15.64 -10.23 -4.80
CA GLU A 204 16.41 -9.57 -3.75
C GLU A 204 16.66 -10.50 -2.55
N VAL A 205 15.68 -11.33 -2.17
CA VAL A 205 15.88 -12.39 -1.16
C VAL A 205 16.94 -13.40 -1.61
N LEU A 206 16.85 -13.90 -2.86
CA LEU A 206 17.82 -14.86 -3.40
C LEU A 206 19.25 -14.29 -3.42
N LEU A 207 19.41 -13.04 -3.83
CA LEU A 207 20.71 -12.36 -3.78
C LEU A 207 21.22 -12.23 -2.34
N ALA A 208 20.36 -11.89 -1.38
CA ALA A 208 20.73 -11.83 0.04
C ALA A 208 21.14 -13.21 0.60
N MET A 209 20.63 -14.30 0.04
CA MET A 209 21.03 -15.68 0.35
C MET A 209 22.32 -16.13 -0.35
N GLY A 210 22.89 -15.32 -1.24
CA GLY A 210 24.07 -15.67 -2.05
C GLY A 210 23.75 -16.49 -3.31
N LEU A 211 22.48 -16.62 -3.69
CA LEU A 211 22.02 -17.27 -4.92
C LEU A 211 22.06 -16.25 -6.07
N GLU A 212 23.27 -15.88 -6.46
CA GLU A 212 23.55 -14.76 -7.37
C GLU A 212 22.95 -14.95 -8.76
N ASP A 213 23.08 -16.14 -9.35
CA ASP A 213 22.62 -16.41 -10.73
C ASP A 213 21.10 -16.39 -10.84
N GLU A 214 20.40 -17.04 -9.90
CA GLU A 214 18.94 -17.09 -9.85
C GLU A 214 18.36 -15.71 -9.57
N GLY A 215 18.90 -14.99 -8.58
CA GLY A 215 18.50 -13.63 -8.27
C GLY A 215 18.73 -12.69 -9.45
N ALA A 216 19.88 -12.80 -10.11
CA ALA A 216 20.21 -11.97 -11.26
C ALA A 216 19.23 -12.20 -12.43
N GLU A 217 18.90 -13.46 -12.72
CA GLU A 217 17.95 -13.80 -13.77
C GLU A 217 16.54 -13.24 -13.50
N LEU A 218 16.05 -13.34 -12.26
CA LEU A 218 14.75 -12.78 -11.89
C LEU A 218 14.74 -11.25 -11.98
N LEU A 219 15.80 -10.56 -11.57
CA LEU A 219 15.90 -9.10 -11.70
C LEU A 219 15.93 -8.64 -13.16
N ARG A 220 16.63 -9.37 -14.05
CA ARG A 220 16.58 -9.09 -15.50
C ARG A 220 15.16 -9.20 -16.05
N ARG A 221 14.40 -10.22 -15.62
CA ARG A 221 13.00 -10.40 -16.01
C ARG A 221 12.13 -9.26 -15.49
N ALA A 222 12.23 -8.92 -14.21
CA ALA A 222 11.48 -7.82 -13.62
C ALA A 222 11.78 -6.47 -14.32
N ALA A 223 13.06 -6.14 -14.54
CA ALA A 223 13.46 -4.93 -15.25
C ALA A 223 12.87 -4.87 -16.68
N ARG A 224 12.89 -5.98 -17.42
CA ARG A 224 12.26 -6.07 -18.74
C ARG A 224 10.75 -5.85 -18.67
N ASP A 225 10.08 -6.50 -17.72
CA ASP A 225 8.62 -6.42 -17.58
C ASP A 225 8.14 -5.02 -17.19
N TYR A 226 8.90 -4.30 -16.35
CA TYR A 226 8.69 -2.87 -16.09
C TYR A 226 8.94 -2.01 -17.33
N GLY A 227 10.03 -2.27 -18.06
CA GLY A 227 10.41 -1.55 -19.26
C GLY A 227 9.36 -1.62 -20.37
N LEU A 228 8.78 -2.81 -20.61
CA LEU A 228 7.69 -3.04 -21.57
C LEU A 228 6.43 -2.21 -21.26
N ARG A 229 6.28 -1.72 -20.03
CA ARG A 229 5.13 -0.94 -19.56
C ARG A 229 5.46 0.53 -19.33
N GLY A 230 6.67 0.95 -19.68
CA GLY A 230 7.12 2.33 -19.47
C GLY A 230 7.28 2.71 -17.99
N LEU A 231 7.31 1.74 -17.06
CA LEU A 231 7.51 1.98 -15.63
C LEU A 231 9.00 2.24 -15.34
N ARG A 232 9.50 3.39 -15.80
CA ARG A 232 10.95 3.70 -15.84
C ARG A 232 11.59 3.75 -14.46
N GLN A 233 10.87 4.22 -13.45
CA GLN A 233 11.36 4.24 -12.07
C GLN A 233 11.60 2.81 -11.57
N ARG A 234 10.57 1.95 -11.61
CA ARG A 234 10.65 0.54 -11.20
C ARG A 234 11.69 -0.24 -12.01
N GLN A 235 11.78 0.03 -13.31
CA GLN A 235 12.84 -0.52 -14.17
C GLN A 235 14.24 -0.14 -13.65
N GLY A 236 14.45 1.13 -13.30
CA GLY A 236 15.72 1.59 -12.72
C GLY A 236 16.02 0.99 -11.36
N GLU A 237 15.01 0.82 -10.50
CA GLU A 237 15.14 0.14 -9.19
C GLU A 237 15.61 -1.32 -9.36
N ALA A 238 14.98 -2.09 -10.25
CA ALA A 238 15.40 -3.46 -10.56
C ALA A 238 16.81 -3.53 -11.18
N GLU A 239 17.15 -2.61 -12.09
CA GLU A 239 18.51 -2.51 -12.66
C GLU A 239 19.57 -2.17 -11.60
N LEU A 240 19.23 -1.32 -10.63
CA LEU A 240 20.13 -0.97 -9.52
C LEU A 240 20.31 -2.13 -8.54
N ALA A 241 19.24 -2.86 -8.21
CA ALA A 241 19.33 -4.07 -7.40
C ALA A 241 20.23 -5.11 -8.07
N LEU A 242 20.07 -5.31 -9.38
CA LEU A 242 20.91 -6.23 -10.16
C LEU A 242 22.37 -5.77 -10.19
N ALA A 243 22.61 -4.47 -10.36
CA ALA A 243 23.95 -3.91 -10.33
C ALA A 243 24.66 -4.19 -9.00
N ARG A 244 23.95 -4.09 -7.86
CA ARG A 244 24.49 -4.39 -6.53
C ARG A 244 24.87 -5.86 -6.37
N GLY A 245 24.01 -6.78 -6.85
CA GLY A 245 24.30 -8.22 -6.82
C GLY A 245 25.52 -8.62 -7.65
N LEU A 246 25.80 -7.91 -8.74
CA LEU A 246 26.90 -8.26 -9.66
C LEU A 246 28.25 -7.62 -9.33
N VAL A 247 28.38 -6.82 -8.26
CA VAL A 247 29.62 -6.05 -7.98
C VAL A 247 30.85 -6.95 -7.87
N VAL A 248 30.71 -8.12 -7.26
CA VAL A 248 31.82 -9.06 -7.03
C VAL A 248 32.06 -9.94 -8.26
N GLY A 249 31.01 -10.55 -8.83
CA GLY A 249 31.13 -11.51 -9.94
C GLY A 249 31.33 -10.88 -11.33
N ASP A 250 30.68 -9.75 -11.63
CA ASP A 250 30.80 -9.04 -12.92
C ASP A 250 30.71 -7.50 -12.72
N PRO A 251 31.82 -6.87 -12.28
CA PRO A 251 31.84 -5.42 -12.03
C PRO A 251 31.60 -4.59 -13.30
N THR A 252 31.85 -5.16 -14.48
CA THR A 252 31.63 -4.46 -15.76
C THR A 252 30.13 -4.40 -16.07
N ALA A 253 29.40 -5.51 -15.92
CA ALA A 253 27.95 -5.50 -16.03
C ALA A 253 27.30 -4.64 -14.94
N ALA A 254 27.78 -4.73 -13.70
CA ALA A 254 27.32 -3.90 -12.59
C ALA A 254 27.40 -2.41 -12.93
N ARG A 255 28.54 -1.93 -13.44
CA ARG A 255 28.72 -0.52 -13.83
C ARG A 255 27.79 -0.10 -14.98
N ARG A 256 27.56 -0.96 -15.98
CA ARG A 256 26.62 -0.68 -17.09
C ARG A 256 25.19 -0.53 -16.57
N LEU A 257 24.75 -1.45 -15.73
CA LEU A 257 23.41 -1.44 -15.14
C LEU A 257 23.19 -0.25 -14.21
N ALA A 258 24.16 0.05 -13.34
CA ALA A 258 24.10 1.24 -12.49
C ALA A 258 24.02 2.55 -13.32
N SER A 259 24.74 2.62 -14.44
CA SER A 259 24.67 3.75 -15.36
C SER A 259 23.31 3.86 -16.05
N SER A 260 22.71 2.72 -16.44
CA SER A 260 21.36 2.66 -17.00
C SER A 260 20.32 3.12 -15.98
N ALA A 261 20.37 2.61 -14.76
CA ALA A 261 19.49 2.99 -13.65
C ALA A 261 19.59 4.50 -13.38
N ARG A 262 20.82 5.04 -13.25
CA ARG A 262 21.06 6.49 -13.11
C ARG A 262 20.41 7.30 -14.23
N SER A 263 20.56 6.87 -15.48
CA SER A 263 19.93 7.55 -16.62
C SER A 263 18.41 7.51 -16.57
N ARG A 264 17.80 6.47 -16.01
CA ARG A 264 16.35 6.40 -15.81
C ARG A 264 15.89 7.37 -14.73
N PHE A 265 16.56 7.38 -13.58
CA PHE A 265 16.22 8.28 -12.49
C PHE A 265 16.36 9.75 -12.90
N ALA A 266 17.45 10.12 -13.59
CA ALA A 266 17.66 11.50 -14.06
C ALA A 266 16.61 12.00 -15.07
N ARG A 267 15.84 11.11 -15.72
CA ARG A 267 14.75 11.48 -16.63
C ARG A 267 13.41 11.69 -15.91
N LEU A 268 13.31 11.36 -14.63
CA LEU A 268 12.09 11.50 -13.83
C LEU A 268 12.00 12.85 -13.11
N GLY A 269 13.11 13.59 -12.99
CA GLY A 269 13.22 14.84 -12.24
C GLY A 269 14.30 14.74 -11.19
#